data_AF-A0A438BZW2-F1
#
_entry.id   AF-A0A438BZW2-F1
#
_cell.length_a   1.000
_cell.length_b   1.000
_cell.length_c   1.000
_cell.angle_alpha   90.00
_cell.angle_beta   90.00
_cell.angle_gamma   90.00
#
_symmetry.space_group_name_H-M   'P 1'
#
loop_
_entity.id
_entity.type
_entity.pdbx_description
1 polymer ?
#
loop_
_entity_poly.entity_id
_entity_poly.type
_entity_poly.pdbx_seq_one_letter_code
_entity_poly.pdbx_strand_id
1 'polypeptide(L)'
;MTVHWGIAISESTFIGAVLNLVQKLDGEDARIADYFDVIAGTSTGGLVTTMLTTLNDYGRPMFTAQDIKNLYLNECSKIFPQPR
;
A
#
# COMPACT_ATOMS: atom_id res chain seq x y z
N MET A 1 -13.23 -18.29 -5.63
CA MET A 1 -11.82 -17.86 -5.46
C MET A 1 -11.67 -17.41 -4.02
N THR A 2 -11.17 -18.27 -3.14
CA THR A 2 -11.01 -17.95 -1.72
C THR A 2 -9.72 -17.15 -1.57
N VAL A 3 -9.82 -15.86 -1.26
CA VAL A 3 -8.67 -15.05 -0.88
C VAL A 3 -8.15 -15.61 0.44
N HIS A 4 -7.04 -16.34 0.41
CA HIS A 4 -6.33 -16.72 1.63
C HIS A 4 -5.72 -15.45 2.23
N TRP A 5 -6.38 -14.91 3.26
CA TRP A 5 -5.99 -13.70 3.99
C TRP A 5 -4.51 -13.66 4.40
N GLY A 6 -3.85 -14.80 4.58
CA GLY A 6 -2.44 -14.88 4.92
C GLY A 6 -1.49 -14.19 3.94
N ILE A 7 -1.78 -14.22 2.62
CA ILE A 7 -0.90 -13.64 1.60
C ILE A 7 -1.04 -12.10 1.55
N ALA A 8 -2.27 -11.60 1.61
CA ALA A 8 -2.54 -10.15 1.62
C ALA A 8 -2.00 -9.46 2.89
N ILE A 9 -2.04 -10.16 4.03
CA ILE A 9 -1.48 -9.67 5.30
C ILE A 9 0.06 -9.65 5.24
N SER A 10 0.72 -10.64 4.62
CA SER A 10 2.17 -10.61 4.48
C SER A 10 2.66 -9.46 3.60
N GLU A 11 1.98 -9.18 2.48
CA GLU A 11 2.34 -8.08 1.57
C GLU A 11 2.18 -6.71 2.24
N SER A 12 1.04 -6.46 2.89
CA SER A 12 0.79 -5.20 3.60
C SER A 12 1.77 -4.97 4.76
N THR A 13 2.15 -6.04 5.47
CA THR A 13 3.15 -5.96 6.55
C THR A 13 4.53 -5.59 6.01
N PHE A 14 4.95 -6.22 4.90
CA PHE A 14 6.23 -5.91 4.26
C PHE A 14 6.27 -4.46 3.75
N ILE A 15 5.25 -4.02 3.01
CA ILE A 15 5.16 -2.64 2.51
C ILE A 15 5.15 -1.65 3.67
N GLY A 16 4.42 -1.94 4.75
CA GLY A 16 4.44 -1.13 5.96
C GLY A 16 5.83 -1.05 6.61
N ALA A 17 6.59 -2.14 6.64
CA ALA A 17 7.96 -2.13 7.16
C ALA A 17 8.91 -1.29 6.30
N VAL A 18 8.84 -1.42 4.96
CA VAL A 18 9.65 -0.62 4.03
C VAL A 18 9.32 0.86 4.14
N LEU A 19 8.03 1.23 4.18
CA LEU A 19 7.59 2.62 4.35
C LEU A 19 8.13 3.23 5.66
N ASN A 20 8.05 2.49 6.76
CA ASN A 20 8.60 2.93 8.05
C ASN A 20 10.12 3.11 8.01
N LEU A 21 10.84 2.22 7.30
CA LEU A 21 12.29 2.33 7.18
C LEU A 21 12.69 3.58 6.41
N VAL A 22 12.06 3.82 5.26
CA VAL A 22 12.31 4.98 4.41
C VAL A 22 12.05 6.28 5.19
N GLN A 23 10.94 6.36 5.92
CA GLN A 23 10.62 7.54 6.72
C GLN A 23 11.57 7.78 7.89
N LYS A 24 12.09 6.70 8.51
CA LYS A 24 13.09 6.82 9.58
C LYS A 24 14.44 7.33 9.08
N LEU A 25 14.80 7.02 7.84
CA LEU A 25 16.08 7.41 7.27
C LEU A 25 16.05 8.84 6.74
N ASP A 26 15.01 9.18 5.98
CA ASP A 26 14.99 10.42 5.17
C ASP A 26 13.83 11.37 5.52
N GLY A 27 13.07 11.07 6.58
CA GLY A 27 12.02 11.94 7.13
C GLY A 27 10.59 11.56 6.74
N GLU A 28 9.60 12.19 7.40
CA GLU A 28 8.18 11.83 7.27
C GLU A 28 7.61 12.00 5.85
N ASP A 29 8.22 12.87 5.05
CA ASP A 29 7.81 13.15 3.67
C ASP A 29 8.40 12.18 2.62
N ALA A 30 9.30 11.29 3.02
CA ALA A 30 9.84 10.26 2.14
C ALA A 30 8.75 9.25 1.73
N ARG A 31 8.77 8.83 0.46
CA ARG A 31 7.80 7.89 -0.13
C ARG A 31 8.53 6.79 -0.87
N ILE A 32 7.94 5.57 -0.95
CA ILE A 32 8.53 4.47 -1.74
C ILE A 32 8.82 4.90 -3.18
N ALA A 33 7.93 5.67 -3.81
CA ALA A 33 8.13 6.12 -5.20
C ALA A 33 9.35 7.02 -5.42
N ASP A 34 9.98 7.54 -4.35
CA ASP A 34 11.22 8.31 -4.45
C ASP A 34 12.47 7.41 -4.64
N TYR A 35 12.35 6.09 -4.38
CA TYR A 35 13.48 5.15 -4.33
C TYR A 35 13.40 4.05 -5.40
N PHE A 36 12.24 3.87 -6.02
CA PHE A 36 11.99 2.80 -6.96
C PHE A 36 11.54 3.37 -8.30
N ASP A 37 12.33 3.15 -9.35
CA ASP A 37 12.01 3.57 -10.72
C ASP A 37 10.79 2.84 -11.29
N VAL A 38 10.52 1.63 -10.79
CA VAL A 38 9.43 0.77 -11.24
C VAL A 38 8.73 0.18 -10.03
N ILE A 39 7.40 0.31 -9.99
CA ILE A 39 6.52 -0.33 -9.01
C ILE A 39 5.49 -1.15 -9.77
N ALA A 40 5.36 -2.42 -9.43
CA ALA A 40 4.44 -3.34 -10.07
C ALA A 40 3.67 -4.15 -9.03
N GLY A 41 2.41 -4.46 -9.35
CA GLY A 41 1.57 -5.28 -8.50
C GLY A 41 0.37 -5.82 -9.28
N THR A 42 -0.04 -7.04 -8.92
CA THR A 42 -1.17 -7.74 -9.53
C THR A 42 -2.23 -8.00 -8.46
N SER A 43 -3.52 -7.98 -8.84
CA SER A 43 -4.63 -8.15 -7.89
C SER A 43 -4.58 -7.09 -6.78
N THR A 44 -4.63 -7.47 -5.50
CA THR A 44 -4.52 -6.54 -4.37
C THR A 44 -3.22 -5.72 -4.39
N GLY A 45 -2.12 -6.29 -4.87
CA GLY A 45 -0.86 -5.56 -5.06
C GLY A 45 -0.96 -4.45 -6.12
N GLY A 46 -1.86 -4.59 -7.10
CA GLY A 46 -2.15 -3.57 -8.09
C GLY A 46 -2.83 -2.34 -7.47
N LEU A 47 -3.78 -2.57 -6.54
CA LEU A 47 -4.40 -1.48 -5.77
C LEU A 47 -3.35 -0.72 -4.94
N VAL A 48 -2.46 -1.45 -4.26
CA VAL A 48 -1.37 -0.81 -3.51
C VAL A 48 -0.41 -0.06 -4.42
N THR A 49 -0.07 -0.63 -5.58
CA THR A 49 0.77 0.03 -6.59
C THR A 49 0.16 1.36 -7.03
N THR A 50 -1.15 1.39 -7.28
CA THR A 50 -1.84 2.65 -7.62
C THR A 50 -1.79 3.65 -6.46
N MET A 51 -1.98 3.22 -5.21
CA MET A 51 -1.85 4.15 -4.06
C MET A 51 -0.43 4.69 -3.90
N LEU A 52 0.59 3.88 -4.15
CA LEU A 52 1.99 4.32 -4.05
C LEU A 52 2.43 5.27 -5.16
N THR A 53 1.74 5.25 -6.31
CA THR A 53 2.14 6.00 -7.52
C THR A 53 1.19 7.13 -7.91
N THR A 54 -0.03 7.16 -7.37
CA THR A 54 -1.00 8.23 -7.64
C THR A 54 -0.46 9.54 -7.10
N LEU A 55 -0.38 10.56 -7.95
CA LEU A 55 0.17 11.86 -7.60
C LEU A 55 -0.94 12.81 -7.12
N ASN A 56 -0.59 13.69 -6.19
CA ASN A 56 -1.40 14.86 -5.84
C ASN A 56 -1.10 16.04 -6.78
N ASP A 57 -1.74 17.18 -6.54
CA ASP A 57 -1.58 18.41 -7.34
C ASP A 57 -0.14 18.98 -7.33
N TYR A 58 0.71 18.51 -6.41
CA TYR A 58 2.11 18.89 -6.30
C TYR A 58 3.06 17.86 -6.94
N GLY A 59 2.53 16.85 -7.63
CA GLY A 59 3.33 15.80 -8.27
C GLY A 59 3.99 14.83 -7.28
N ARG A 60 3.52 14.78 -6.03
CA ARG A 60 4.01 13.85 -4.99
C ARG A 60 3.02 12.71 -4.78
N PRO A 61 3.46 11.50 -4.38
CA PRO A 61 2.55 10.41 -4.01
C PRO A 61 1.50 10.88 -2.99
N MET A 62 0.23 10.72 -3.37
CA MET A 62 -0.92 11.26 -2.66
C MET A 62 -1.17 10.54 -1.33
N PHE A 63 -0.92 9.24 -1.28
CA PHE A 63 -1.27 8.41 -0.14
C PHE A 63 -0.09 8.19 0.79
N THR A 64 -0.36 8.21 2.09
CA THR A 64 0.61 7.89 3.14
C THR A 64 0.67 6.39 3.41
N ALA A 65 1.69 5.97 4.17
CA ALA A 65 1.77 4.60 4.66
C ALA A 65 0.55 4.19 5.51
N GLN A 66 0.02 5.15 6.28
CA GLN A 66 -1.16 4.92 7.10
C GLN A 66 -2.41 4.70 6.24
N ASP A 67 -2.54 5.41 5.12
CA ASP A 67 -3.68 5.25 4.20
C ASP A 67 -3.69 3.87 3.56
N ILE A 68 -2.52 3.38 3.13
CA ILE A 68 -2.37 2.03 2.55
C ILE A 68 -2.73 0.97 3.59
N LYS A 69 -2.29 1.13 4.85
CA LYS A 69 -2.69 0.23 5.94
C LYS A 69 -4.20 0.27 6.18
N ASN A 70 -4.79 1.47 6.16
CA ASN A 70 -6.22 1.66 6.36
C ASN A 70 -7.06 0.99 5.26
N LEU A 71 -6.57 0.94 4.00
CA LEU A 71 -7.22 0.18 2.93
C LEU A 71 -7.46 -1.29 3.35
N TYR A 72 -6.41 -1.95 3.85
CA TYR A 72 -6.51 -3.36 4.24
C TYR A 72 -7.38 -3.58 5.48
N LEU A 73 -7.29 -2.70 6.47
CA LEU A 73 -8.02 -2.87 7.73
C LEU A 73 -9.51 -2.54 7.59
N ASN A 74 -9.84 -1.51 6.82
CA ASN A 74 -11.19 -0.93 6.83
C ASN A 74 -11.98 -1.23 5.55
N GLU A 75 -11.31 -1.39 4.42
CA GLU A 75 -11.98 -1.54 3.11
C GLU A 75 -12.02 -2.98 2.62
N CYS A 76 -11.11 -3.86 3.06
CA CYS A 76 -11.10 -5.25 2.60
C CYS A 76 -12.42 -6.00 2.85
N SER A 77 -13.08 -5.79 3.99
CA SER A 77 -14.36 -6.45 4.29
C SER A 77 -15.53 -5.95 3.41
N LYS A 78 -15.44 -4.72 2.89
CA LYS A 78 -16.40 -4.14 1.96
C LYS A 78 -16.12 -4.57 0.52
N ILE A 79 -14.85 -4.62 0.14
CA ILE A 79 -14.40 -5.02 -1.21
C ILE A 79 -14.55 -6.53 -1.42
N PHE A 80 -14.25 -7.33 -0.38
CA PHE A 80 -14.30 -8.78 -0.39
C PHE A 80 -15.24 -9.31 0.71
N PRO A 81 -16.55 -9.08 0.59
CA PRO A 81 -17.51 -9.56 1.58
C PRO A 81 -17.46 -11.09 1.64
N GLN A 82 -17.41 -11.63 2.86
CA GLN A 82 -17.46 -13.07 3.05
C GLN A 82 -18.89 -13.56 2.76
N PRO A 83 -19.08 -14.62 1.94
CA PRO A 83 -20.37 -15.27 1.80
C PRO A 83 -20.84 -15.76 3.17
N ARG A 84 -22.14 -15.63 3.46
CA ARG A 84 -22.75 -16.22 4.65
C ARG A 84 -22.89 -17.72 4.50
#